data_AF-A0A7J2JHZ8-F1
#
_entry.id   AF-A0A7J2JHZ8-F1
#
_cell.length_a   1.000
_cell.length_b   1.000
_cell.length_c   1.000
_cell.angle_alpha   90.00
_cell.angle_beta   90.00
_cell.angle_gamma   90.00
#
_symmetry.space_group_name_H-M   'P 1'
#
loop_
_entity.id
_entity.type
_entity.pdbx_description
1 polymer ?
#
loop_
_entity_poly.entity_id
_entity_poly.type
_entity_poly.pdbx_seq_one_letter_code
_entity_poly.pdbx_strand_id
1 'polypeptide(L)'
;MSDVHPCPVIVLRLGHRVPRDKRVTTHVCLVARAFGAQGVFIAGDYDPSVIETVTKLTEKWGGPFWVEFTASPEKLVDSYKQKG
;
A
#
# COMPACT_ATOMS: atom_id res chain seq x y z
N MET A 1 26.41 -10.30 -10.25
CA MET A 1 25.47 -11.28 -9.67
C MET A 1 24.18 -10.52 -9.43
N SER A 2 23.30 -10.51 -10.42
CA SER A 2 22.01 -9.83 -10.35
C SER A 2 21.08 -10.70 -9.50
N ASP A 3 20.88 -10.28 -8.26
CA ASP A 3 19.91 -10.91 -7.37
C ASP A 3 18.54 -10.96 -8.07
N VAL A 4 18.05 -12.17 -8.25
CA VAL A 4 16.68 -12.44 -8.69
C VAL A 4 15.77 -11.89 -7.61
N HIS A 5 15.15 -10.73 -7.87
CA HIS A 5 14.06 -10.29 -7.02
C HIS A 5 12.92 -11.32 -7.13
N PRO A 6 12.42 -11.88 -6.02
CA PRO A 6 11.16 -12.58 -6.05
C PRO A 6 10.09 -11.60 -6.56
N CYS A 7 9.09 -12.12 -7.29
CA CYS A 7 8.04 -11.33 -7.92
C CYS A 7 7.57 -10.17 -6.99
N PRO A 8 7.54 -8.92 -7.47
CA PRO A 8 7.20 -7.76 -6.67
C PRO A 8 5.86 -7.95 -5.94
N VAL A 9 5.86 -7.90 -4.61
CA VAL A 9 4.64 -8.02 -3.80
C VAL A 9 4.07 -6.63 -3.50
N ILE A 10 2.82 -6.40 -3.90
CA ILE A 10 2.08 -5.16 -3.70
C ILE A 10 0.73 -5.52 -3.08
N VAL A 11 0.28 -4.72 -2.11
CA VAL A 11 -0.97 -4.94 -1.38
C VAL A 11 -2.04 -3.96 -1.85
N LEU A 12 -3.26 -4.46 -2.08
CA LEU A 12 -4.45 -3.63 -2.32
C LEU A 12 -5.41 -3.73 -1.13
N ARG A 13 -5.52 -2.66 -0.34
CA ARG A 13 -6.43 -2.54 0.81
C ARG A 13 -7.78 -1.99 0.34
N LEU A 14 -8.78 -2.86 0.20
CA LEU A 14 -10.14 -2.51 -0.24
C LEU A 14 -11.03 -1.97 0.89
N GLY A 15 -11.97 -1.08 0.55
CA GLY A 15 -13.10 -0.68 1.41
C GLY A 15 -12.75 0.23 2.60
N HIS A 16 -11.78 1.15 2.45
CA HIS A 16 -11.41 2.08 3.51
C HIS A 16 -12.56 3.05 3.78
N ARG A 17 -12.90 3.23 5.06
CA ARG A 17 -13.93 4.15 5.52
C ARG A 17 -13.33 5.17 6.49
N VAL A 18 -13.25 6.44 6.11
CA VAL A 18 -12.58 7.52 6.89
C VAL A 18 -12.96 7.56 8.37
N PRO A 19 -14.25 7.46 8.77
CA PRO A 19 -14.62 7.57 10.19
C PRO A 19 -14.27 6.35 11.03
N ARG A 20 -13.92 5.20 10.42
CA ARG A 20 -13.76 3.93 11.14
C ARG A 20 -12.37 3.30 10.98
N ASP A 21 -11.79 3.39 9.80
CA ASP A 21 -10.71 2.48 9.40
C ASP A 21 -9.30 3.04 9.53
N LYS A 22 -9.12 4.29 9.96
CA LYS A 22 -7.80 4.93 10.04
C LYS A 22 -6.74 4.05 10.68
N ARG A 23 -7.02 3.58 11.91
CA ARG A 23 -6.09 2.73 12.67
C ARG A 23 -5.80 1.42 11.94
N VAL A 24 -6.85 0.72 11.48
CA VAL A 24 -6.70 -0.59 10.84
C VAL A 24 -5.94 -0.47 9.52
N THR A 25 -6.24 0.54 8.70
CA THR A 25 -5.53 0.78 7.44
C THR A 25 -4.07 1.14 7.67
N THR A 26 -3.75 1.99 8.66
CA THR A 26 -2.36 2.26 9.04
C THR A 26 -1.63 0.97 9.43
N HIS A 27 -2.24 0.11 10.26
CA HIS A 27 -1.64 -1.19 10.61
C HIS A 27 -1.41 -2.08 9.39
N VAL A 28 -2.37 -2.17 8.46
CA VAL A 28 -2.21 -2.93 7.22
C VAL A 28 -0.99 -2.43 6.43
N CYS A 29 -0.80 -1.12 6.32
CA CYS A 29 0.35 -0.56 5.64
C CYS A 29 1.68 -0.92 6.33
N LEU A 30 1.75 -0.79 7.66
CA LEU A 30 2.97 -1.09 8.41
C LEU A 30 3.31 -2.59 8.40
N VAL A 31 2.29 -3.46 8.44
CA VAL A 31 2.47 -4.91 8.31
C VAL A 31 2.95 -5.25 6.90
N ALA A 32 2.33 -4.70 5.85
CA ALA A 32 2.79 -4.92 4.48
C ALA A 32 4.28 -4.56 4.31
N ARG A 33 4.70 -3.41 4.85
CA ARG A 33 6.11 -3.00 4.88
C ARG A 33 6.99 -4.00 5.63
N ALA A 34 6.60 -4.40 6.84
CA ALA A 34 7.38 -5.32 7.66
C ALA A 34 7.58 -6.70 7.01
N PHE A 35 6.60 -7.13 6.20
CA PHE A 35 6.64 -8.41 5.47
C PHE A 35 7.28 -8.30 4.08
N GLY A 36 7.88 -7.16 3.72
CA GLY A 36 8.66 -7.00 2.49
C GLY A 36 7.85 -6.64 1.24
N ALA A 37 6.60 -6.19 1.38
CA ALA A 37 5.89 -5.60 0.25
C ALA A 37 6.56 -4.29 -0.17
N GLN A 38 6.53 -3.98 -1.47
CA GLN A 38 7.07 -2.72 -1.99
C GLN A 38 6.15 -1.53 -1.70
N GLY A 39 4.85 -1.77 -1.56
CA GLY A 39 3.90 -0.73 -1.24
C GLY A 39 2.45 -1.19 -1.20
N VAL A 40 1.58 -0.23 -0.93
CA VAL A 40 0.14 -0.45 -0.70
C VAL A 40 -0.69 0.55 -1.49
N PHE A 41 -1.67 0.05 -2.21
CA PHE A 41 -2.80 0.84 -2.69
C PHE A 41 -3.96 0.78 -1.69
N ILE A 42 -4.55 1.92 -1.35
CA ILE A 42 -5.74 2.03 -0.52
C ILE A 42 -6.92 2.40 -1.42
N ALA A 43 -8.00 1.63 -1.36
CA ALA A 43 -9.24 1.89 -2.09
C ALA A 43 -10.42 2.06 -1.12
N GLY A 44 -11.38 2.91 -1.48
CA GLY A 44 -12.51 3.32 -0.64
C GLY A 44 -12.60 4.84 -0.55
N ASP A 45 -12.90 5.37 0.63
CA ASP A 45 -12.85 6.81 0.89
C ASP A 45 -11.41 7.32 0.78
N TYR A 46 -11.22 8.50 0.18
CA TYR A 46 -9.92 9.17 0.15
C TYR A 46 -9.58 9.72 1.54
N ASP A 47 -8.50 9.21 2.15
CA ASP A 47 -7.99 9.67 3.44
C ASP A 47 -6.50 10.03 3.37
N PRO A 48 -6.15 11.32 3.18
CA PRO A 48 -4.75 11.74 3.11
C PRO A 48 -4.02 11.59 4.46
N SER A 49 -4.74 11.56 5.59
CA SER A 49 -4.12 11.48 6.92
C SER A 49 -3.44 10.13 7.16
N VAL A 50 -4.00 9.04 6.61
CA VAL A 50 -3.39 7.70 6.68
C VAL A 50 -2.12 7.65 5.82
N ILE A 51 -2.20 8.16 4.59
CA ILE A 51 -1.07 8.24 3.65
C ILE A 51 0.09 9.02 4.30
N GLU A 52 -0.18 10.23 4.78
CA GLU A 52 0.83 11.08 5.43
C GLU A 52 1.46 10.42 6.65
N THR A 53 0.65 9.75 7.49
CA THR A 53 1.15 9.03 8.67
C THR A 53 2.12 7.92 8.28
N VAL A 54 1.73 7.10 7.30
CA VAL A 54 2.56 5.97 6.84
C VAL A 54 3.83 6.45 6.15
N THR A 55 3.75 7.50 5.33
CA THR A 55 4.93 8.11 4.68
C THR A 55 5.92 8.62 5.72
N LYS A 56 5.47 9.41 6.70
CA LYS A 56 6.33 9.93 7.78
C LYS A 56 7.00 8.82 8.60
N LEU A 57 6.28 7.73 8.87
CA LEU A 57 6.85 6.59 9.60
C LEU A 57 7.90 5.86 8.74
N THR A 58 7.63 5.70 7.45
CA THR A 58 8.55 5.05 6.50
C THR A 58 9.85 5.87 6.36
N GLU A 59 9.75 7.18 6.19
CA GLU A 59 10.92 8.07 6.12
C GLU A 59 11.81 8.00 7.37
N LYS A 60 11.19 7.92 8.55
CA LYS A 60 11.91 7.80 9.83
C LYS A 60 12.62 6.46 9.99
N TRP A 61 12.04 5.37 9.49
CA TRP A 61 12.60 4.03 9.62
C TRP A 61 13.54 3.66 8.47
N GLY A 62 13.47 4.38 7.36
CA GLY A 62 14.23 4.10 6.14
C GLY A 62 13.67 2.93 5.32
N GLY A 63 14.29 2.69 4.17
CA GLY A 63 13.90 1.64 3.22
C GLY A 63 12.78 2.05 2.26
N PRO A 64 12.75 1.52 1.03
CA PRO A 64 11.74 1.87 0.03
C PRO A 64 10.40 1.24 0.38
N PHE A 65 9.38 2.07 0.63
CA PHE A 65 7.99 1.64 0.76
C PHE A 65 7.06 2.80 0.40
N TRP A 66 6.13 2.56 -0.52
CA TRP A 66 5.18 3.59 -0.98
C TRP A 66 3.75 3.25 -0.56
N VAL A 67 2.92 4.28 -0.43
CA VAL A 67 1.49 4.15 -0.13
C VAL A 67 0.72 5.15 -0.97
N GLU A 68 -0.28 4.67 -1.70
CA GLU A 68 -1.05 5.47 -2.65
C GLU A 68 -2.55 5.17 -2.55
N PHE A 69 -3.37 6.13 -2.97
CA PHE A 69 -4.81 5.94 -3.09
C PHE A 69 -5.18 5.51 -4.51
N THR A 70 -6.17 4.62 -4.65
CA THR A 70 -6.80 4.31 -5.93
C THR A 70 -8.32 4.45 -5.86
N ALA A 71 -8.89 5.24 -6.77
CA ALA A 71 -10.33 5.34 -6.98
C ALA A 71 -10.89 4.20 -7.85
N SER A 72 -10.03 3.34 -8.42
CA SER A 72 -10.45 2.30 -9.37
C SER A 72 -9.69 0.99 -9.10
N PRO A 73 -10.02 0.28 -8.00
CA PRO A 73 -9.34 -0.97 -7.64
C PRO A 73 -9.47 -2.07 -8.70
N GLU A 74 -10.60 -2.14 -9.41
CA GLU A 74 -10.83 -3.12 -10.46
C GLU A 74 -9.87 -2.92 -11.64
N LYS A 75 -9.80 -1.69 -12.17
CA LYS A 75 -8.86 -1.32 -13.24
C LYS A 75 -7.41 -1.57 -12.83
N LEU A 76 -7.08 -1.31 -11.57
CA LEU A 76 -5.77 -1.60 -11.03
C LEU A 76 -5.49 -3.11 -11.12
N VAL A 77 -6.37 -3.97 -10.60
CA VAL A 77 -6.21 -5.43 -10.67
C VAL A 77 -6.06 -5.90 -12.12
N ASP A 78 -6.90 -5.42 -13.04
CA ASP A 78 -6.82 -5.80 -14.45
C ASP A 78 -5.48 -5.40 -15.08
N SER A 79 -4.97 -4.21 -14.76
CA SER A 79 -3.66 -3.75 -15.25
C SER A 79 -2.50 -4.60 -14.74
N TYR A 80 -2.60 -5.17 -13.54
CA TYR A 80 -1.57 -6.06 -12.99
C TYR A 80 -1.67 -7.46 -13.59
N LYS A 81 -2.88 -8.01 -13.76
CA LYS A 81 -3.09 -9.29 -14.45
C LYS A 81 -2.53 -9.30 -15.88
N GLN A 82 -2.60 -8.16 -16.58
CA GLN A 82 -2.04 -8.02 -17.93
C GLN A 82 -0.50 -8.00 -17.95
N LYS A 83 0.14 -7.64 -16.83
CA LYS A 83 1.59 -7.50 -16.72
C LYS A 83 2.30 -8.80 -16.31
N GLY A 84 1.56 -9.80 -15.83
CA GLY A 84 2.07 -11.12 -15.39
C GLY A 84 1.99 -11.28 -13.87
#